data_AF-A0A9P6ZUU9-F1
#
_entry.id   AF-A0A9P6ZUU9-F1
#
_cell.length_a   1.000
_cell.length_b   1.000
_cell.length_c   1.000
_cell.angle_alpha   90.00
_cell.angle_beta   90.00
_cell.angle_gamma   90.00
#
_symmetry.space_group_name_H-M   'P 1'
#
loop_
_entity.id
_entity.type
_entity.pdbx_description
1 polymer ?
#
loop_
_entity_poly.entity_id
_entity_poly.type
_entity_poly.pdbx_seq_one_letter_code
_entity_poly.pdbx_strand_id
1 'polypeptide(L)'
;MPTGIYKLISVACPVRYVSLVNDNIVGHSEESGIMTEWYVKFSEGDIATFQAVRDGKVCDEYIYFDGNFFVKEVSTGSSFRHFSIDIGGGNDRTWTLTSEAENSPIKGERKTGSAEQLWMFKK
;
A
#
# COMPACT_ATOMS: atom_id res chain seq x y z
N MET A 1 10.44 10.32 5.35
CA MET A 1 9.16 11.05 5.19
C MET A 1 8.46 11.13 6.55
N PRO A 2 7.64 12.14 6.86
CA PRO A 2 6.89 12.19 8.11
C PRO A 2 5.75 11.17 8.10
N THR A 3 5.44 10.59 9.26
CA THR A 3 4.22 9.80 9.47
C THR A 3 2.98 10.65 9.16
N GLY A 4 1.97 10.08 8.51
CA GLY A 4 0.78 10.82 8.09
C GLY A 4 -0.19 10.00 7.24
N ILE A 5 -1.29 10.63 6.83
CA ILE A 5 -2.25 10.06 5.88
C ILE A 5 -1.78 10.41 4.48
N TYR A 6 -1.76 9.41 3.60
CA TYR A 6 -1.30 9.54 2.23
C TYR A 6 -2.20 8.76 1.27
N LYS A 7 -2.35 9.31 0.06
CA LYS A 7 -2.74 8.58 -1.14
C LYS A 7 -1.46 8.09 -1.83
N LEU A 8 -1.41 6.82 -2.19
CA LEU A 8 -0.30 6.25 -2.94
C LEU A 8 -0.68 6.15 -4.41
N ILE A 9 0.01 6.89 -5.27
CA ILE A 9 -0.31 7.02 -6.70
C ILE A 9 0.74 6.27 -7.51
N SER A 10 0.33 5.46 -8.48
CA SER A 10 1.26 4.83 -9.42
C SER A 10 1.96 5.89 -10.27
N VAL A 11 3.28 5.80 -10.38
CA VAL A 11 4.06 6.66 -11.27
C VAL A 11 3.87 6.25 -12.73
N ALA A 12 3.72 4.95 -13.02
CA ALA A 12 3.42 4.47 -14.37
C ALA A 12 2.02 4.89 -14.85
N CYS A 13 1.04 4.95 -13.95
CA CYS A 13 -0.34 5.32 -14.29
C CYS A 13 -0.92 6.28 -13.23
N PRO A 14 -0.74 7.61 -13.39
CA PRO A 14 -1.11 8.62 -12.37
C PRO A 14 -2.60 8.77 -12.05
N VAL A 15 -3.45 7.93 -12.64
CA VAL A 15 -4.89 7.79 -12.33
C VAL A 15 -5.19 6.56 -11.47
N ARG A 16 -4.16 5.80 -11.06
CA ARG A 16 -4.27 4.60 -10.24
C ARG A 16 -3.69 4.84 -8.86
N TYR A 17 -4.52 4.60 -7.87
CA TYR A 17 -4.20 4.65 -6.46
C TYR A 17 -4.10 3.23 -5.91
N VAL A 18 -3.25 3.04 -4.91
CA VAL A 18 -3.32 1.84 -4.06
C VAL A 18 -4.63 1.89 -3.29
N SER A 19 -5.51 0.94 -3.56
CA SER A 19 -6.87 0.94 -3.01
C SER A 19 -7.23 -0.42 -2.43
N LEU A 20 -8.16 -0.42 -1.47
CA LEU A 20 -8.79 -1.64 -0.97
C LEU A 20 -10.19 -1.79 -1.57
N VAL A 21 -10.37 -2.84 -2.37
CA VAL A 21 -11.66 -3.19 -2.98
C VAL A 21 -11.94 -4.66 -2.71
N ASN A 22 -13.04 -4.97 -2.02
CA ASN A 22 -13.43 -6.34 -1.65
C ASN A 22 -12.25 -7.13 -1.03
N ASP A 23 -11.60 -6.55 -0.01
CA ASP A 23 -10.43 -7.11 0.69
C ASP A 23 -9.15 -7.32 -0.15
N ASN A 24 -9.14 -6.85 -1.39
CA ASN A 24 -7.98 -6.92 -2.28
C ASN A 24 -7.28 -5.56 -2.43
N ILE A 25 -5.95 -5.58 -2.42
CA ILE A 25 -5.12 -4.41 -2.76
C ILE A 25 -4.96 -4.32 -4.28
N VAL A 26 -5.53 -3.28 -4.86
CA VAL A 26 -5.61 -3.08 -6.32
C VAL A 26 -5.24 -1.66 -6.72
N GLY A 27 -4.87 -1.47 -7.99
CA GLY A 27 -4.85 -0.18 -8.64
C GLY A 27 -6.28 0.25 -8.98
N HIS A 28 -6.80 1.28 -8.32
CA HIS A 28 -8.14 1.82 -8.60
C HIS A 28 -8.10 3.33 -8.84
N SER A 29 -9.03 3.83 -9.63
CA SER A 29 -9.31 5.26 -9.71
C SER A 29 -9.86 5.80 -8.39
N GLU A 30 -9.84 7.12 -8.23
CA GLU A 30 -10.42 7.77 -7.07
C GLU A 30 -11.94 7.88 -7.24
N GLU A 31 -12.68 7.09 -6.45
CA GLU A 31 -14.15 7.10 -6.42
C GLU A 31 -14.66 7.17 -4.98
N SER A 32 -15.81 7.80 -4.78
CA SER A 32 -16.46 7.90 -3.47
C SER A 32 -16.79 6.52 -2.90
N GLY A 33 -16.38 6.27 -1.65
CA GLY A 33 -16.63 5.00 -0.97
C GLY A 33 -15.56 3.92 -1.22
N ILE A 34 -14.61 4.14 -2.14
CA ILE A 34 -13.43 3.29 -2.28
C ILE A 34 -12.32 3.84 -1.38
N MET A 35 -11.70 2.94 -0.61
CA MET A 35 -10.62 3.31 0.29
C MET A 35 -9.32 3.50 -0.50
N THR A 36 -8.85 4.74 -0.56
CA THR A 36 -7.62 5.16 -1.28
C THR A 36 -6.56 5.79 -0.37
N GLU A 37 -6.91 6.00 0.90
CA GLU A 37 -6.08 6.68 1.88
C GLU A 37 -5.50 5.70 2.90
N TRP A 38 -4.24 5.91 3.22
CA TRP A 38 -3.47 5.06 4.11
C TRP A 38 -2.74 5.90 5.14
N TYR A 39 -2.88 5.53 6.41
CA TYR A 39 -2.06 6.08 7.47
C TYR A 39 -0.73 5.34 7.50
N VAL A 40 0.34 6.04 7.08
CA VAL A 40 1.67 5.49 6.90
C VAL A 40 2.54 5.89 8.08
N LYS A 41 3.08 4.91 8.80
CA LYS A 41 4.11 5.13 9.83
C LYS A 41 5.46 4.66 9.30
N PHE A 42 6.40 5.58 9.17
CA PHE A 42 7.77 5.27 8.78
C PHE A 42 8.59 4.92 10.02
N SER A 43 9.34 3.84 9.94
CA SER A 43 10.26 3.33 10.96
C SER A 43 11.70 3.40 10.46
N GLU A 44 12.67 3.15 11.34
CA GLU A 44 14.08 3.06 10.94
C GLU A 44 14.31 1.93 9.91
N GLY A 45 15.32 2.11 9.04
CA GLY A 45 15.70 1.10 8.04
C GLY A 45 14.79 1.04 6.81
N ASP A 46 14.18 2.17 6.43
CA ASP A 46 13.26 2.30 5.28
C ASP A 46 12.08 1.32 5.33
N ILE A 47 11.55 1.11 6.54
CA ILE A 47 10.38 0.29 6.80
C ILE A 47 9.18 1.19 7.02
N ALA A 48 8.01 0.81 6.48
CA ALA A 48 6.75 1.49 6.75
C ALA A 48 5.60 0.52 7.04
N THR A 49 4.67 0.92 7.89
CA THR A 49 3.38 0.24 8.08
C THR A 49 2.27 1.05 7.44
N PHE A 50 1.31 0.39 6.80
CA PHE A 50 0.18 1.02 6.12
C PHE A 50 -1.13 0.58 6.80
N GLN A 51 -1.85 1.54 7.38
CA GLN A 51 -3.15 1.33 8.02
C GLN A 51 -4.25 1.94 7.17
N ALA A 52 -5.36 1.22 7.04
CA ALA A 52 -6.55 1.70 6.36
C ALA A 52 -7.07 3.00 7.00
N VAL A 53 -7.55 3.92 6.16
CA VAL A 53 -8.28 5.11 6.60
C VAL A 53 -9.66 5.11 5.96
N ARG A 54 -10.71 5.13 6.78
CA ARG A 54 -12.11 5.20 6.35
C ARG A 54 -12.79 6.39 7.00
N ASP A 55 -13.46 7.23 6.22
CA ASP A 55 -14.15 8.44 6.69
C ASP A 55 -13.26 9.33 7.59
N GLY A 56 -11.98 9.46 7.22
CA GLY A 56 -10.99 10.23 7.98
C GLY A 56 -10.51 9.60 9.30
N LYS A 57 -10.90 8.36 9.59
CA LYS A 57 -10.49 7.61 10.79
C LYS A 57 -9.54 6.49 10.42
N VAL A 58 -8.48 6.34 11.20
CA VAL A 58 -7.54 5.22 11.09
C VAL A 58 -8.20 3.96 11.65
N CYS A 59 -8.17 2.86 10.89
CA CYS A 59 -8.74 1.57 11.25
C CYS A 59 -7.66 0.57 11.71
N ASP A 60 -8.07 -0.50 12.39
CA ASP A 60 -7.19 -1.60 12.82
C ASP A 60 -6.89 -2.61 11.69
N GLU A 61 -7.01 -2.17 10.44
CA GLU A 61 -6.73 -2.97 9.24
C GLU A 61 -5.40 -2.52 8.63
N TYR A 62 -4.50 -3.47 8.45
CA TYR A 62 -3.13 -3.22 8.00
C TYR A 62 -2.89 -3.94 6.69
N ILE A 63 -2.14 -3.31 5.79
CA ILE A 63 -1.54 -4.04 4.67
C ILE A 63 -0.38 -4.87 5.22
N TYR A 64 -0.35 -6.15 4.85
CA TYR A 64 0.79 -7.03 5.11
C TYR A 64 1.19 -7.80 3.86
N PHE A 65 2.42 -8.31 3.87
CA PHE A 65 3.01 -9.06 2.78
C PHE A 65 3.42 -10.45 3.25
N ASP A 66 2.89 -11.49 2.60
CA ASP A 66 3.28 -12.88 2.76
C ASP A 66 3.37 -13.55 1.38
N GLY A 67 4.35 -13.11 0.58
CA GLY A 67 4.50 -13.51 -0.83
C GLY A 67 3.50 -12.87 -1.80
N ASN A 68 2.33 -12.45 -1.30
CA ASN A 68 1.32 -11.60 -1.92
C ASN A 68 0.85 -10.51 -0.93
N PHE A 69 0.20 -9.46 -1.43
CA PHE A 69 -0.39 -8.41 -0.58
C PHE A 69 -1.79 -8.79 -0.12
N PHE A 70 -2.04 -8.57 1.17
CA PHE A 70 -3.32 -8.82 1.79
C PHE A 70 -3.61 -7.72 2.81
N VAL A 71 -4.89 -7.51 3.11
CA VAL A 71 -5.32 -6.74 4.27
C VAL A 71 -5.64 -7.71 5.40
N LYS A 72 -5.23 -7.36 6.61
CA LYS A 72 -5.57 -8.10 7.82
C LYS A 72 -6.09 -7.15 8.88
N GLU A 73 -7.29 -7.43 9.35
CA GLU A 73 -7.79 -6.86 10.58
C GLU A 73 -7.02 -7.46 11.76
N VAL A 74 -6.53 -6.61 12.64
CA VAL A 74 -5.68 -7.01 13.75
C VAL A 74 -6.43 -6.80 15.07
N SER A 75 -6.63 -7.87 15.82
CA SER A 75 -6.98 -7.75 17.24
C SER A 75 -5.76 -7.31 18.05
N THR A 76 -6.01 -6.50 19.07
CA THR A 76 -4.99 -5.96 19.99
C THR A 76 -4.05 -7.06 20.49
N GLY A 77 -2.78 -7.03 20.06
CA GLY A 77 -1.73 -7.98 20.49
C GLY A 77 -0.91 -8.64 19.39
N SER A 78 -1.24 -8.46 18.10
CA SER A 78 -0.43 -9.03 17.01
C SER A 78 0.90 -8.27 16.80
N SER A 79 1.96 -9.02 16.44
CA SER A 79 3.30 -8.46 16.22
C SER A 79 3.36 -7.55 14.99
N PHE A 80 3.78 -6.29 15.20
CA PHE A 80 3.96 -5.26 14.17
C PHE A 80 4.95 -5.64 13.05
N ARG A 81 5.83 -6.63 13.27
CA ARG A 81 6.84 -7.06 12.28
C ARG A 81 6.22 -7.62 11.00
N HIS A 82 5.04 -8.23 11.06
CA HIS A 82 4.37 -8.78 9.87
C HIS A 82 3.73 -7.71 8.98
N PHE A 83 3.41 -6.53 9.53
CA PHE A 83 2.72 -5.43 8.83
C PHE A 83 3.67 -4.36 8.31
N SER A 84 4.96 -4.61 8.43
CA SER A 84 6.05 -3.72 8.07
C SER A 84 6.54 -4.06 6.66
N ILE A 85 6.59 -3.07 5.78
CA ILE A 85 6.99 -3.20 4.38
C ILE A 85 8.24 -2.35 4.15
N ASP A 86 9.25 -2.95 3.51
CA ASP A 86 10.41 -2.22 3.03
C ASP A 86 10.02 -1.33 1.84
N ILE A 87 10.26 -0.03 1.98
CA ILE A 87 10.03 1.01 0.98
C ILE A 87 11.32 1.64 0.45
N GLY A 88 12.48 1.32 1.05
CA GLY A 88 13.81 1.72 0.57
C GLY A 88 14.35 0.79 -0.49
N GLY A 89 13.71 -0.37 -0.64
CA GLY A 89 14.03 -1.37 -1.64
C GLY A 89 15.30 -2.15 -1.30
N GLY A 90 15.55 -2.40 -0.02
CA GLY A 90 16.51 -3.42 0.43
C GLY A 90 16.03 -4.83 0.14
N ASN A 91 14.71 -5.04 0.08
CA ASN A 91 14.07 -6.28 -0.36
C ASN A 91 14.21 -6.51 -1.87
N ASP A 92 14.31 -7.79 -2.24
CA ASP A 92 14.36 -8.23 -3.63
C ASP A 92 12.99 -8.12 -4.33
N ARG A 93 11.92 -7.89 -3.58
CA ARG A 93 10.55 -7.71 -4.05
C ARG A 93 9.98 -6.35 -3.65
N THR A 94 9.20 -5.76 -4.55
CA THR A 94 8.56 -4.45 -4.39
C THR A 94 7.13 -4.49 -4.92
N TRP A 95 6.34 -3.48 -4.57
CA TRP A 95 4.95 -3.32 -4.97
C TRP A 95 4.88 -2.94 -6.43
N THR A 96 4.23 -3.77 -7.24
CA THR A 96 4.11 -3.55 -8.69
C THR A 96 2.65 -3.46 -9.10
N LEU A 97 2.31 -2.40 -9.84
CA LEU A 97 1.07 -2.33 -10.59
C LEU A 97 1.16 -3.23 -11.83
N THR A 98 0.46 -4.35 -11.83
CA THR A 98 0.59 -5.36 -12.90
C THR A 98 -0.08 -4.98 -14.23
N SER A 99 -0.97 -3.98 -14.22
CA SER A 99 -1.69 -3.49 -15.40
C SER A 99 -2.30 -2.12 -15.12
N GLU A 100 -2.51 -1.31 -16.16
CA GLU A 100 -3.21 -0.03 -16.06
C GLU A 100 -4.74 -0.17 -15.93
N ALA A 101 -5.27 -1.39 -16.10
CA ALA A 101 -6.70 -1.66 -15.97
C ALA A 101 -7.23 -1.32 -14.58
N GLU A 102 -8.51 -0.91 -14.51
CA GLU A 102 -9.23 -0.73 -13.25
C GLU A 102 -9.23 -2.04 -12.44
N ASN A 103 -9.06 -1.95 -11.13
CA ASN A 103 -8.99 -3.12 -10.23
C ASN A 103 -7.82 -4.08 -10.54
N SER A 104 -6.77 -3.62 -11.23
CA SER A 104 -5.60 -4.47 -11.45
C SER A 104 -4.92 -4.80 -10.12
N PRO A 105 -4.55 -6.06 -9.88
CA PRO A 105 -3.93 -6.44 -8.62
C PRO A 105 -2.56 -5.79 -8.48
N ILE A 106 -2.27 -5.30 -7.27
CA ILE A 106 -0.92 -4.91 -6.88
C ILE A 106 -0.25 -6.14 -6.28
N LYS A 107 0.93 -6.49 -6.78
CA LYS A 107 1.64 -7.71 -6.39
C LYS A 107 3.07 -7.41 -5.98
N GLY A 108 3.63 -8.26 -5.13
CA GLY A 108 5.05 -8.20 -4.81
C GLY A 108 5.85 -8.87 -5.91
N GLU A 109 6.51 -8.12 -6.77
CA GLU A 109 7.36 -8.67 -7.84
C GLU A 109 8.82 -8.34 -7.63
N ARG A 110 9.70 -9.06 -8.33
CA ARG A 110 11.14 -8.82 -8.24
C ARG A 110 11.45 -7.37 -8.62
N LYS A 111 12.30 -6.71 -7.84
CA LYS A 111 12.72 -5.33 -8.08
C LYS A 111 13.45 -5.23 -9.43
N THR A 112 12.90 -4.43 -10.33
CA THR A 112 13.46 -4.09 -11.65
C THR A 112 13.79 -2.60 -11.73
N GLY A 113 13.18 -1.77 -10.87
CA GLY A 113 13.28 -0.31 -10.94
C GLY A 113 12.38 0.31 -12.01
N SER A 114 11.40 -0.44 -12.53
CA SER A 114 10.47 0.06 -13.53
C SER A 114 9.43 1.02 -12.92
N ALA A 115 8.76 1.81 -13.77
CA ALA A 115 7.80 2.82 -13.31
C ALA A 115 6.58 2.21 -12.60
N GLU A 116 6.21 0.97 -12.94
CA GLU A 116 5.13 0.20 -12.32
C GLU A 116 5.43 -0.14 -10.85
N GLN A 117 6.70 -0.03 -10.44
CA GLN A 117 7.18 -0.30 -9.08
C GLN A 117 7.32 0.97 -8.23
N LEU A 118 7.05 2.14 -8.82
CA LEU A 118 7.23 3.43 -8.17
C LEU A 118 5.86 4.01 -7.77
N TRP A 119 5.80 4.47 -6.51
CA TRP A 119 4.60 5.03 -5.91
C TRP A 119 4.88 6.41 -5.34
N MET A 120 4.04 7.38 -5.71
CA MET A 120 4.10 8.73 -5.20
C MET A 120 3.20 8.86 -3.96
N PHE A 121 3.77 9.37 -2.88
CA PHE A 121 3.04 9.66 -1.65
C PHE A 121 2.47 11.08 -1.71
N LYS A 122 1.15 11.21 -1.88
CA LYS A 122 0.43 12.48 -1.91
C LYS A 122 -0.33 12.67 -0.60
N LYS A 123 -0.12 13.80 0.08
CA LYS A 123 -0.91 14.22 1.24
C LYS A 123 -2.28 14.76 0.83
#